data_AF-A0AAD6N8C4-F1
#
_entry.id   AF-A0AAD6N8C4-F1
#
_cell.length_a   1.000
_cell.length_b   1.000
_cell.length_c   1.000
_cell.angle_alpha   90.00
_cell.angle_beta   90.00
_cell.angle_gamma   90.00
#
_symmetry.space_group_name_H-M   'P 1'
#
loop_
_entity.id
_entity.type
_entity.pdbx_description
1 polymer ?
#
loop_
_entity_poly.entity_id
_entity_poly.type
_entity_poly.pdbx_seq_one_letter_code
_entity_poly.pdbx_strand_id
1 'polypeptide(L)'
;MEELKDRLDYHFKSIPLLEEALHPADTRPLQGNKRLVLVGDSVLSTSLLDEWYDSGDTIGTLNYTENGDHILRKNACNKHLSCKGEAFELDDFITGQPAQKGEITNGTRATTVEAILGAVWIDSGMKIYAVDVPMIW
;
A
#
# COMPACT_ATOMS: atom_id res chain seq x y z
N MET A 1 10.23 13.72 3.04
CA MET A 1 10.72 12.36 3.36
C MET A 1 10.62 12.05 4.85
N GLU A 2 11.21 12.83 5.76
CA GLU A 2 11.00 12.63 7.22
C GLU A 2 9.52 12.71 7.59
N GLU A 3 8.84 13.75 7.13
CA GLU A 3 7.40 13.92 7.34
C GLU A 3 6.57 12.69 6.93
N LEU A 4 6.86 12.09 5.78
CA LEU A 4 6.15 10.88 5.34
C LEU A 4 6.42 9.69 6.27
N LYS A 5 7.67 9.51 6.73
CA LYS A 5 8.02 8.45 7.67
C LYS A 5 7.30 8.63 9.01
N ASP A 6 7.20 9.86 9.49
CA ASP A 6 6.50 10.19 10.73
C ASP A 6 4.99 9.94 10.59
N ARG A 7 4.38 10.32 9.46
CA ARG A 7 2.96 10.02 9.19
C ARG A 7 2.70 8.51 9.11
N LEU A 8 3.62 7.76 8.50
CA LEU A 8 3.54 6.30 8.39
C LEU A 8 3.83 5.59 9.72
N ASP A 9 4.25 6.32 10.75
CA ASP A 9 4.79 5.77 12.00
C ASP A 9 5.83 4.67 11.75
N TYR A 10 6.63 4.82 10.68
CA TYR A 10 7.60 3.83 10.24
C TYR A 10 8.90 4.49 9.78
N HIS A 11 9.97 4.22 10.52
CA HIS A 11 11.31 4.69 10.21
C HIS A 11 12.07 3.70 9.33
N PHE A 12 12.08 3.97 8.02
CA PHE A 12 12.86 3.18 7.05
C PHE A 12 14.35 3.16 7.37
N LYS A 13 14.94 1.96 7.34
CA LYS A 13 16.41 1.77 7.36
C LYS A 13 17.02 2.10 6.00
N SER A 14 16.29 1.82 4.91
CA SER A 14 16.67 2.08 3.54
C SER A 14 15.81 3.17 2.91
N ILE A 15 16.30 4.41 2.93
CA ILE A 15 15.66 5.53 2.21
C ILE A 15 15.51 5.27 0.70
N PRO A 16 16.51 4.66 -0.01
CA PRO A 16 16.35 4.35 -1.42
C PRO A 16 15.16 3.43 -1.73
N LEU A 17 14.75 2.59 -0.77
CA LEU A 17 13.60 1.70 -0.94
C LEU A 17 12.28 2.48 -0.87
N LEU A 18 12.19 3.46 0.02
CA LEU A 18 11.05 4.38 0.08
C LEU A 18 11.01 5.29 -1.16
N GLU A 19 12.16 5.79 -1.63
CA GLU A 19 12.24 6.56 -2.87
C GLU A 19 11.76 5.74 -4.07
N GLU A 20 12.16 4.46 -4.15
CA GLU A 20 11.66 3.55 -5.19
C GLU A 20 10.15 3.37 -5.11
N ALA A 21 9.59 3.20 -3.90
CA ALA A 21 8.15 3.05 -3.71
C ALA A 21 7.34 4.27 -4.21
N LEU A 22 7.88 5.47 -3.98
CA LEU A 22 7.30 6.75 -4.37
C LEU A 22 7.49 7.10 -5.85
N HIS A 23 8.21 6.28 -6.62
CA HIS A 23 8.51 6.55 -8.02
C HIS A 23 7.62 5.69 -8.93
N PRO A 24 6.57 6.24 -9.56
CA PRO A 24 5.62 5.46 -10.34
C PRO A 24 6.25 4.73 -11.51
N ALA A 25 5.70 3.56 -11.78
CA ALA A 25 5.77 2.88 -13.06
C ALA A 25 5.70 3.84 -14.27
N ASP A 26 6.43 3.52 -15.34
CA ASP A 26 6.38 4.23 -16.63
C ASP A 26 6.91 5.69 -16.61
N THR A 27 7.42 6.15 -15.47
CA THR A 27 8.32 7.31 -15.37
C THR A 27 9.77 6.83 -15.34
N ARG A 28 10.77 7.64 -15.72
CA ARG A 28 12.17 7.15 -15.78
C ARG A 28 12.77 7.02 -14.37
N PRO A 29 13.37 5.87 -13.98
CA PRO A 29 13.56 4.65 -14.77
C PRO A 29 12.25 3.85 -14.94
N LEU A 30 11.96 3.39 -16.16
CA LEU A 30 10.65 2.86 -16.60
C LEU A 30 10.02 1.78 -15.70
N GLN A 31 10.84 1.06 -14.94
CA GLN A 31 10.38 0.04 -14.02
C GLN A 31 9.70 0.63 -12.77
N GLY A 32 10.17 1.78 -12.29
CA GLY A 32 9.68 2.44 -11.07
C GLY A 32 9.38 1.48 -9.93
N ASN A 33 8.25 1.70 -9.27
CA ASN A 33 7.79 0.93 -8.13
C ASN A 33 7.18 -0.45 -8.47
N LYS A 34 7.16 -0.90 -9.73
CA LYS A 34 6.42 -2.10 -10.17
C LYS A 34 6.71 -3.36 -9.35
N ARG A 35 7.97 -3.57 -8.95
CA ARG A 35 8.33 -4.77 -8.16
C ARG A 35 7.83 -4.68 -6.71
N LEU A 36 7.84 -3.48 -6.14
CA LEU A 36 7.35 -3.23 -4.79
C LEU A 36 5.83 -3.32 -4.74
N VAL A 37 5.14 -2.86 -5.80
CA VAL A 37 3.70 -3.03 -5.98
C VAL A 37 3.28 -4.50 -5.86
N LEU A 38 3.94 -5.40 -6.60
CA LEU A 38 3.63 -6.83 -6.58
C LEU A 38 3.80 -7.46 -5.18
N VAL A 39 4.86 -7.06 -4.48
CA VAL A 39 5.11 -7.52 -3.10
C VAL A 39 4.04 -6.95 -2.17
N GLY A 40 3.75 -5.65 -2.28
CA GLY A 40 2.78 -4.94 -1.47
C GLY A 40 1.37 -5.48 -1.57
N ASP A 41 0.88 -5.73 -2.79
CA ASP A 41 -0.44 -6.33 -3.04
C ASP A 41 -0.57 -7.71 -2.38
N SER A 42 0.47 -8.53 -2.49
CA SER A 42 0.52 -9.86 -1.85
C SER A 42 0.52 -9.75 -0.32
N VAL A 43 1.29 -8.81 0.24
CA VAL A 43 1.41 -8.62 1.69
C VAL A 43 0.14 -8.00 2.28
N LEU A 44 -0.46 -7.01 1.62
CA LEU A 44 -1.75 -6.44 1.99
C LEU A 44 -2.82 -7.52 2.04
N SER A 45 -2.92 -8.33 0.98
CA SER A 45 -3.88 -9.43 0.91
C SER A 45 -3.65 -10.45 2.04
N THR A 46 -2.39 -10.77 2.32
CA THR A 46 -2.04 -11.68 3.42
C THR A 46 -2.44 -11.10 4.77
N SER A 47 -2.13 -9.83 5.04
CA SER A 47 -2.47 -9.16 6.30
C SER A 47 -3.98 -9.09 6.55
N LEU A 48 -4.76 -8.75 5.51
CA LEU A 48 -6.22 -8.72 5.59
C LEU A 48 -6.82 -10.11 5.86
N LEU A 49 -6.25 -11.16 5.27
CA LEU A 49 -6.70 -12.54 5.50
C LEU A 49 -6.26 -13.08 6.86
N ASP A 50 -5.11 -12.65 7.38
CA ASP A 50 -4.61 -13.03 8.71
C ASP A 50 -5.54 -12.47 9.79
N GLU A 51 -5.89 -11.18 9.71
CA GLU A 51 -6.84 -10.55 10.62
C GLU A 51 -8.23 -11.20 10.55
N TRP A 52 -8.72 -11.49 9.34
CA TRP A 52 -9.98 -12.20 9.14
C TRP A 52 -9.95 -13.63 9.68
N TYR A 53 -8.83 -14.34 9.52
CA TYR A 53 -8.71 -15.71 10.02
C TYR A 53 -8.73 -15.73 11.55
N ASP A 54 -8.00 -14.80 12.17
CA ASP A 54 -7.91 -14.64 13.62
C ASP A 54 -9.20 -14.14 14.28
N SER A 55 -10.08 -13.44 13.54
CA SER A 55 -11.41 -13.04 14.05
C SER A 55 -12.30 -14.24 14.38
N GLY A 56 -11.96 -15.43 13.85
CA GLY A 56 -12.74 -16.65 14.05
C GLY A 56 -14.06 -16.67 13.26
N ASP A 57 -14.24 -15.74 12.32
CA ASP A 57 -15.37 -15.70 11.41
C ASP A 57 -15.33 -16.93 10.50
N THR A 58 -15.99 -17.99 10.95
CA THR A 58 -16.00 -19.28 10.25
C THR A 58 -16.86 -19.20 8.99
N ILE A 59 -16.37 -19.81 7.92
CA ILE A 59 -17.17 -20.15 6.74
C ILE A 59 -18.38 -20.96 7.21
N GLY A 60 -19.57 -20.35 7.30
CA GLY A 60 -20.84 -21.06 7.46
C GLY A 60 -21.82 -20.56 8.52
N THR A 61 -21.51 -19.57 9.37
CA THR A 61 -22.51 -18.99 10.30
C THR A 61 -23.22 -17.78 9.69
N LEU A 62 -24.29 -18.07 8.93
CA LEU A 62 -25.43 -17.18 8.63
C LEU A 62 -25.16 -15.66 8.49
N ASN A 63 -24.22 -15.26 7.63
CA ASN A 63 -24.26 -14.05 6.81
C ASN A 63 -23.16 -14.16 5.76
N TYR A 64 -23.55 -14.58 4.54
CA TYR A 64 -22.66 -14.87 3.40
C TYR A 64 -21.87 -13.66 2.84
N THR A 65 -21.68 -12.59 3.60
CA THR A 65 -21.22 -11.29 3.08
C THR A 65 -19.87 -10.80 3.59
N GLU A 66 -19.17 -11.48 4.50
CA GLU A 66 -17.78 -11.14 4.84
C GLU A 66 -16.87 -12.38 4.91
N ASN A 67 -16.94 -13.25 3.89
CA ASN A 67 -15.89 -14.25 3.65
C ASN A 67 -14.61 -13.51 3.18
N GLY A 68 -13.41 -14.08 3.40
CA GLY A 68 -12.13 -13.43 3.08
C GLY A 68 -12.02 -12.81 1.69
N ASP A 69 -12.67 -13.38 0.66
CA ASP A 69 -12.75 -12.80 -0.69
C ASP A 69 -13.43 -11.41 -0.70
N HIS A 70 -14.50 -11.22 0.07
CA HIS A 70 -15.18 -9.92 0.16
C HIS A 70 -14.28 -8.87 0.85
N ILE A 71 -13.55 -9.27 1.89
CA ILE A 71 -12.60 -8.38 2.58
C ILE A 71 -11.50 -7.93 1.63
N LEU A 72 -10.93 -8.85 0.85
CA LEU A 72 -9.94 -8.51 -0.18
C LEU A 72 -10.52 -7.56 -1.23
N ARG A 73 -11.67 -7.90 -1.83
CA ARG A 73 -12.29 -7.08 -2.88
C ARG A 73 -12.68 -5.69 -2.40
N LYS A 74 -13.04 -5.54 -1.12
CA LYS A 74 -13.42 -4.27 -0.51
C LYS A 74 -12.19 -3.42 -0.20
N ASN A 75 -11.18 -4.00 0.44
CA ASN A 75 -10.07 -3.24 1.04
C ASN A 75 -8.81 -3.18 0.16
N ALA A 76 -8.51 -4.23 -0.62
CA ALA A 76 -7.35 -4.27 -1.52
C ALA A 76 -7.66 -3.78 -2.95
N CYS A 77 -8.83 -3.17 -3.20
CA CYS A 77 -9.14 -2.62 -4.52
C CYS A 77 -8.53 -1.23 -4.73
N ASN A 78 -8.11 -0.92 -5.95
CA ASN A 78 -7.49 0.36 -6.29
C ASN A 78 -8.32 1.58 -5.89
N LYS A 79 -9.67 1.47 -5.92
CA LYS A 79 -10.53 2.58 -5.49
C LYS A 79 -10.33 2.87 -4.00
N HIS A 80 -10.33 1.84 -3.16
CA HIS A 80 -10.13 1.99 -1.71
C HIS A 80 -8.73 2.49 -1.41
N LEU A 81 -7.70 1.88 -2.00
CA LEU A 81 -6.30 2.27 -1.81
C LEU A 81 -6.03 3.69 -2.29
N SER A 82 -6.63 4.12 -3.39
CA SER A 82 -6.55 5.52 -3.83
C SER A 82 -7.16 6.46 -2.80
N CYS A 83 -8.37 6.18 -2.29
CA CYS A 83 -8.99 7.03 -1.26
C CYS A 83 -8.14 7.10 0.01
N LYS A 84 -7.52 5.99 0.43
CA LYS A 84 -6.60 5.95 1.57
C LYS A 84 -5.35 6.80 1.31
N GLY A 85 -4.71 6.64 0.15
CA GLY A 85 -3.57 7.48 -0.25
C GLY A 85 -3.92 8.98 -0.34
N GLU A 86 -5.14 9.32 -0.75
CA GLU A 86 -5.61 10.71 -0.90
C GLU A 86 -5.85 11.34 0.48
N ALA A 87 -6.54 10.61 1.37
CA ALA A 87 -6.71 11.02 2.77
C ALA A 87 -5.37 11.16 3.51
N PHE A 88 -4.35 10.43 3.05
CA PHE A 88 -2.98 10.50 3.53
C PHE A 88 -2.11 11.51 2.78
N GLU A 89 -2.70 12.32 1.89
CA GLU A 89 -2.02 13.37 1.08
C GLU A 89 -0.75 12.85 0.39
N LEU A 90 -0.78 11.59 -0.06
CA LEU A 90 0.38 10.91 -0.61
C LEU A 90 0.88 11.56 -1.91
N ASP A 91 -0.01 12.28 -2.60
CA ASP A 91 0.25 12.97 -3.86
C ASP A 91 1.44 13.93 -3.78
N ASP A 92 1.65 14.57 -2.63
CA ASP A 92 2.76 15.51 -2.40
C ASP A 92 4.14 14.82 -2.37
N PHE A 93 4.15 13.50 -2.16
CA PHE A 93 5.38 12.69 -2.06
C PHE A 93 5.67 11.85 -3.30
N ILE A 94 4.71 11.69 -4.22
CA ILE A 94 4.90 10.90 -5.43
C ILE A 94 5.84 11.63 -6.39
N THR A 95 6.98 11.00 -6.68
CA THR A 95 8.04 11.60 -7.50
C THR A 95 7.86 11.25 -8.98
N GLY A 96 8.45 12.02 -9.91
CA GLY A 96 8.48 11.63 -11.33
C GLY A 96 7.33 12.14 -12.21
N GLN A 97 6.40 12.95 -11.69
CA GLN A 97 5.55 13.77 -12.56
C GLN A 97 6.30 15.03 -13.01
N PRO A 98 6.30 15.37 -14.32
CA PRO A 98 6.66 16.71 -14.75
C PRO A 98 5.68 17.69 -14.10
N ALA A 99 6.16 18.85 -13.64
CA ALA A 99 5.37 19.95 -13.05
C ALA A 99 4.20 20.49 -13.92
N GLN A 100 3.89 19.85 -15.06
CA GLN A 100 2.91 20.23 -16.06
C GLN A 100 1.83 19.15 -16.31
N LYS A 101 1.81 18.03 -15.59
CA LYS A 101 0.96 16.87 -15.92
C LYS A 101 -0.09 16.49 -14.88
N GLY A 102 -0.89 17.47 -14.46
CA GLY A 102 -2.22 17.26 -13.85
C GLY A 102 -2.26 16.47 -12.53
N GLU A 103 -3.47 16.20 -12.06
CA GLU A 103 -3.74 15.45 -10.82
C GLU A 103 -3.17 14.01 -10.89
N ILE A 104 -2.67 13.51 -9.75
CA ILE A 104 -2.26 12.11 -9.61
C ILE A 104 -3.47 11.21 -9.89
N THR A 105 -3.29 10.23 -10.79
CA THR A 105 -4.39 9.32 -11.13
C THR A 105 -4.66 8.35 -9.98
N ASN A 106 -5.92 7.92 -9.84
CA ASN A 106 -6.30 6.90 -8.86
C ASN A 106 -5.46 5.62 -8.95
N GLY A 107 -5.09 5.21 -10.17
CA GLY A 107 -4.23 4.04 -10.39
C GLY A 107 -2.83 4.25 -9.83
N THR A 108 -2.20 5.39 -10.13
CA THR A 108 -0.88 5.75 -9.60
C THR A 108 -0.87 5.83 -8.09
N ARG A 109 -1.91 6.44 -7.50
CA ARG A 109 -2.00 6.58 -6.05
C ARG A 109 -2.13 5.22 -5.36
N ALA A 110 -3.03 4.37 -5.85
CA ALA A 110 -3.22 3.02 -5.34
C ALA A 110 -1.94 2.19 -5.43
N THR A 111 -1.23 2.23 -6.56
CA THR A 111 0.02 1.47 -6.70
C THR A 111 1.15 2.02 -5.84
N THR A 112 1.21 3.34 -5.59
CA THR A 112 2.16 3.88 -4.62
C THR A 112 1.86 3.37 -3.21
N VAL A 113 0.59 3.28 -2.80
CA VAL A 113 0.19 2.70 -1.50
C VAL A 113 0.68 1.25 -1.40
N GLU A 114 0.42 0.42 -2.41
CA GLU A 114 0.93 -0.96 -2.47
C GLU A 114 2.46 -0.99 -2.38
N ALA A 115 3.14 -0.15 -3.16
CA ALA A 115 4.60 -0.10 -3.17
C ALA A 115 5.20 0.28 -1.81
N ILE A 116 4.58 1.20 -1.07
CA ILE A 116 5.00 1.58 0.28
C ILE A 116 4.87 0.36 1.21
N LEU A 117 3.78 -0.39 1.16
CA LEU A 117 3.63 -1.62 1.95
C LEU A 117 4.71 -2.65 1.59
N GLY A 118 4.99 -2.83 0.29
CA GLY A 118 6.07 -3.70 -0.17
C GLY A 118 7.44 -3.26 0.35
N ALA A 119 7.70 -1.95 0.39
CA ALA A 119 8.92 -1.37 0.93
C ALA A 119 9.04 -1.59 2.45
N VAL A 120 7.97 -1.32 3.22
CA VAL A 120 7.93 -1.54 4.68
C VAL A 120 8.16 -3.01 5.02
N TRP A 121 7.50 -3.92 4.29
CA TRP A 121 7.70 -5.36 4.45
C TRP A 121 9.16 -5.78 4.24
N ILE A 122 9.80 -5.32 3.16
CA ILE A 122 11.20 -5.65 2.87
C ILE A 122 12.14 -5.02 3.90
N ASP A 123 11.97 -3.74 4.22
CA ASP A 123 12.84 -2.98 5.13
C ASP A 123 12.77 -3.48 6.58
N SER A 124 11.60 -3.95 7.00
CA SER A 124 11.39 -4.55 8.32
C SER A 124 12.09 -5.91 8.45
N GLY A 125 12.44 -6.55 7.33
CA GLY A 125 12.96 -7.91 7.31
C GLY A 125 11.85 -8.96 7.29
N MET A 126 10.80 -8.71 6.50
CA MET A 126 9.67 -9.61 6.29
C MET A 126 8.82 -9.84 7.56
N LYS A 127 8.47 -8.75 8.23
CA LYS A 127 7.66 -8.76 9.45
C LYS A 127 6.24 -8.27 9.16
N ILE A 128 5.23 -9.12 9.39
CA ILE A 128 3.86 -8.81 8.94
C ILE A 128 3.26 -7.68 9.77
N TYR A 129 3.54 -7.67 11.07
CA TYR A 129 3.12 -6.58 11.97
C TYR A 129 3.68 -5.20 11.58
N ALA A 130 4.72 -5.13 10.74
CA ALA A 130 5.27 -3.84 10.32
C ALA A 130 4.39 -3.15 9.27
N VAL A 131 3.54 -3.89 8.54
CA VAL A 131 2.66 -3.32 7.51
C VAL A 131 1.34 -2.78 8.07
N ASP A 132 1.17 -2.81 9.39
CA ASP A 132 0.12 -2.12 10.12
C ASP A 132 0.44 -0.61 10.23
N VAL A 133 0.52 0.04 9.07
CA VAL A 133 0.82 1.48 8.97
C VAL A 133 -0.48 2.30 8.92
N PRO A 134 -0.51 3.51 9.51
CA PRO A 134 -1.73 4.34 9.60
C PRO A 134 -2.36 4.72 8.25
N MET A 135 -1.62 4.58 7.16
CA MET A 135 -2.14 4.83 5.81
C MET A 135 -3.21 3.81 5.38
N ILE A 136 -3.15 2.57 5.88
CA ILE A 136 -4.08 1.49 5.49
C ILE A 136 -5.26 1.38 6.45
N TRP A 137 -5.02 1.48 7.75
CA TRP A 137 -6.00 1.18 8.79
C TRP A 137 -6.64 2.46 9.31
#